data_AF-A0A3B9M7S5-F1
#
_entry.id   AF-A0A3B9M7S5-F1
#
_cell.length_a   1.000
_cell.length_b   1.000
_cell.length_c   1.000
_cell.angle_alpha   90.00
_cell.angle_beta   90.00
_cell.angle_gamma   90.00
#
_symmetry.space_group_name_H-M   'P 1'
#
loop_
_entity.id
_entity.type
_entity.pdbx_description
1 polymer ?
#
loop_
_entity_poly.entity_id
_entity_poly.type
_entity_poly.pdbx_seq_one_letter_code
_entity_poly.pdbx_strand_id
1 'polypeptide(L)'
;MTGAAVVLITTFLASAVEAIEMVTIVLGVGATRGWRSTLVGVGAGFAVLAAVVAALGLALSRVPIGPLRLIVGALLLIFGLQWFRKGVMRVAAHGLAGIRLHPEDEPPEWSGEGFDWLAFVLSFKGVVLEGLEVAFIVVSFGANANQLGAAVIGGVGAVIVIGAIGLVLHGPVSRIPRSLLQLVVGILLTT
;
A
#
# COMPACT_ATOMS: atom_id res chain seq x y z
N MET A 1 -28.61 6.16 7.35
CA MET A 1 -27.39 6.67 8.01
C MET A 1 -26.40 5.53 8.11
N THR A 2 -25.32 5.53 7.34
CA THR A 2 -24.23 4.55 7.51
C THR A 2 -23.57 4.83 8.85
N GLY A 3 -23.46 3.83 9.72
CA GLY A 3 -22.82 4.01 11.03
C GLY A 3 -21.33 4.30 10.88
N ALA A 4 -20.78 5.16 11.75
CA ALA A 4 -19.35 5.50 11.76
C ALA A 4 -18.45 4.27 11.85
N ALA A 5 -18.90 3.21 12.53
CA ALA A 5 -18.22 1.93 12.58
C ALA A 5 -18.08 1.28 11.20
N VAL A 6 -19.11 1.35 10.34
CA VAL A 6 -19.06 0.77 8.99
C VAL A 6 -18.02 1.51 8.15
N VAL A 7 -18.04 2.85 8.15
CA VAL A 7 -17.07 3.66 7.40
C VAL A 7 -15.65 3.43 7.90
N LEU A 8 -15.45 3.35 9.21
CA LEU A 8 -14.16 3.05 9.80
C LEU A 8 -13.64 1.68 9.35
N ILE A 9 -14.44 0.63 9.49
CA ILE A 9 -14.04 -0.74 9.13
C ILE A 9 -13.77 -0.85 7.62
N THR A 10 -14.64 -0.29 6.77
CA THR A 10 -14.44 -0.36 5.31
C THR A 10 -13.19 0.39 4.89
N THR A 11 -12.94 1.58 5.45
CA THR A 11 -11.76 2.38 5.13
C THR A 11 -10.50 1.70 5.67
N PHE A 12 -10.55 1.16 6.89
CA PHE A 12 -9.43 0.41 7.48
C PHE A 12 -9.06 -0.81 6.63
N LEU A 13 -10.03 -1.66 6.29
CA LEU A 13 -9.76 -2.87 5.52
C LEU A 13 -9.25 -2.56 4.11
N ALA A 14 -9.82 -1.55 3.44
CA ALA A 14 -9.35 -1.10 2.14
C ALA A 14 -7.92 -0.53 2.23
N SER A 15 -7.66 0.38 3.17
CA SER A 15 -6.32 0.96 3.37
C SER A 15 -5.29 -0.05 3.91
N ALA A 16 -5.72 -1.14 4.55
CA ALA A 16 -4.81 -2.19 5.02
C ALA A 16 -4.15 -2.92 3.85
N VAL A 17 -4.86 -3.09 2.74
CA VAL A 17 -4.29 -3.73 1.55
C VAL A 17 -3.18 -2.87 0.95
N GLU A 18 -3.43 -1.57 0.76
CA GLU A 18 -2.41 -0.63 0.28
C GLU A 18 -1.24 -0.50 1.26
N ALA A 19 -1.52 -0.53 2.57
CA ALA A 19 -0.47 -0.53 3.58
C ALA A 19 0.38 -1.81 3.53
N ILE A 20 -0.20 -2.98 3.18
CA ILE A 20 0.54 -4.23 3.01
C ILE A 20 1.44 -4.13 1.78
N GLU A 21 0.95 -3.59 0.66
CA GLU A 21 1.75 -3.39 -0.55
C GLU A 21 2.91 -2.41 -0.29
N MET A 22 2.63 -1.30 0.39
CA MET A 22 3.63 -0.33 0.82
C MET A 22 4.72 -0.98 1.68
N VAL A 23 4.32 -1.70 2.73
CA VAL A 23 5.24 -2.39 3.64
C VAL A 23 6.05 -3.45 2.89
N THR A 24 5.43 -4.21 1.98
CA THR A 24 6.10 -5.26 1.21
C THR A 24 7.17 -4.67 0.29
N ILE A 25 6.89 -3.56 -0.39
CA ILE A 25 7.89 -2.84 -1.20
C ILE A 25 9.04 -2.38 -0.33
N VAL A 26 8.76 -1.73 0.81
CA VAL A 26 9.79 -1.20 1.70
C VAL A 26 10.66 -2.31 2.29
N LEU A 27 10.06 -3.41 2.76
CA LEU A 27 10.78 -4.57 3.27
C LEU A 27 11.61 -5.25 2.16
N GLY A 28 11.05 -5.41 0.97
CA GLY A 28 11.73 -6.01 -0.18
C GLY A 28 12.95 -5.20 -0.61
N VAL A 29 12.80 -3.88 -0.75
CA VAL A 29 13.91 -2.98 -1.11
C VAL A 29 14.93 -2.88 0.03
N GLY A 30 14.49 -2.79 1.28
CA GLY A 30 15.36 -2.76 2.46
C GLY A 30 16.20 -4.03 2.62
N ALA A 31 15.63 -5.19 2.35
CA ALA A 31 16.31 -6.49 2.43
C ALA A 31 17.28 -6.72 1.26
N THR A 32 16.98 -6.24 0.06
CA THR A 32 17.79 -6.50 -1.16
C THR A 32 18.85 -5.43 -1.44
N ARG A 33 18.62 -4.19 -1.00
CA ARG A 33 19.47 -3.03 -1.35
C ARG A 33 19.94 -2.21 -0.15
N GLY A 34 19.57 -2.62 1.06
CA GLY A 34 19.98 -1.99 2.31
C GLY A 34 19.01 -0.94 2.86
N TRP A 35 19.05 -0.79 4.18
CA TRP A 35 18.04 -0.02 4.93
C TRP A 35 18.27 1.49 4.94
N ARG A 36 19.53 1.95 4.80
CA ARG A 36 19.86 3.38 4.92
C ARG A 36 19.14 4.21 3.85
N SER A 37 19.34 3.87 2.57
CA SER A 37 18.72 4.59 1.45
C SER A 37 17.20 4.38 1.40
N THR A 38 16.75 3.17 1.75
CA THR A 38 15.33 2.80 1.82
C THR A 38 14.57 3.64 2.83
N LEU A 39 15.08 3.78 4.07
CA LEU A 39 14.41 4.57 5.11
C LEU A 39 14.40 6.07 4.78
N VAL A 40 15.43 6.58 4.11
CA VAL A 40 15.44 7.96 3.61
C VAL A 40 14.37 8.15 2.53
N GLY A 41 14.21 7.17 1.62
CA GLY A 41 13.14 7.18 0.61
C GLY A 41 11.75 7.13 1.22
N VAL A 42 11.54 6.29 2.23
CA VAL A 42 10.29 6.23 3.00
C VAL A 42 9.98 7.56 3.68
N GLY A 43 10.94 8.14 4.40
CA GLY A 43 10.75 9.43 5.07
C GLY A 43 10.43 10.56 4.10
N ALA A 44 11.15 10.64 2.98
CA ALA A 44 10.89 11.61 1.92
C ALA A 44 9.51 11.38 1.27
N GLY A 45 9.12 10.13 1.06
CA GLY A 45 7.82 9.76 0.49
C GLY A 45 6.66 10.21 1.38
N PHE A 46 6.72 9.93 2.67
CA PHE A 46 5.71 10.39 3.63
C PHE A 46 5.66 11.91 3.74
N ALA A 47 6.81 12.60 3.69
CA ALA A 47 6.85 14.06 3.72
C ALA A 47 6.16 14.68 2.49
N VAL A 48 6.45 14.16 1.29
CA VAL A 48 5.80 14.59 0.04
C VAL A 48 4.31 14.27 0.07
N LEU A 49 3.94 13.06 0.50
CA LEU A 49 2.55 12.65 0.61
C LEU A 49 1.78 13.58 1.57
N ALA A 50 2.34 13.90 2.73
CA ALA A 50 1.73 14.83 3.68
C ALA A 50 1.54 16.22 3.06
N ALA A 51 2.53 16.73 2.32
CA ALA A 51 2.41 18.01 1.62
C ALA A 51 1.33 17.98 0.53
N VAL A 52 1.25 16.90 -0.25
CA VAL A 52 0.23 16.70 -1.29
C VAL A 52 -1.17 16.62 -0.67
N VAL A 53 -1.35 15.82 0.38
CA VAL A 53 -2.64 15.68 1.08
C VAL A 53 -3.07 17.01 1.71
N ALA A 54 -2.15 17.76 2.31
CA ALA A 54 -2.44 19.08 2.87
C ALA A 54 -2.84 20.09 1.78
N ALA A 55 -2.10 20.13 0.67
CA ALA A 55 -2.39 21.01 -0.46
C ALA A 55 -3.75 20.67 -1.10
N LEU A 56 -4.03 19.38 -1.31
CA LEU A 56 -5.31 18.91 -1.82
C LEU A 56 -6.45 19.20 -0.84
N GLY A 57 -6.26 18.97 0.46
CA GLY A 57 -7.26 19.29 1.48
C GLY A 57 -7.62 20.78 1.51
N LEU A 58 -6.63 21.66 1.41
CA LEU A 58 -6.83 23.11 1.28
C LEU A 58 -7.54 23.46 -0.03
N ALA A 59 -7.18 22.83 -1.14
CA ALA A 59 -7.82 23.06 -2.43
C ALA A 59 -9.29 22.60 -2.45
N LEU A 60 -9.59 21.44 -1.85
CA LEU A 60 -10.95 20.90 -1.75
C LEU A 60 -11.89 21.80 -0.94
N SER A 61 -11.39 22.60 0.01
CA SER A 61 -12.22 23.57 0.76
C SER A 61 -12.86 24.65 -0.11
N ARG A 62 -12.35 24.85 -1.34
CA ARG A 62 -12.82 25.87 -2.29
C ARG A 62 -13.62 25.31 -3.46
N VAL A 63 -13.73 23.98 -3.59
CA VAL A 63 -14.35 23.31 -4.74
C VAL A 63 -15.67 22.65 -4.34
N PRO A 64 -16.76 22.82 -5.10
CA PRO A 64 -18.03 22.15 -4.82
C PRO A 64 -17.89 20.62 -4.79
N ILE A 65 -18.33 19.99 -3.70
CA ILE A 65 -18.19 18.53 -3.47
C ILE A 65 -18.98 17.67 -4.48
N GLY A 66 -20.03 18.21 -5.11
CA GLY A 66 -20.91 17.46 -6.01
C GLY A 66 -20.19 16.82 -7.21
N PRO A 67 -19.56 17.61 -8.09
CA PRO A 67 -18.78 17.10 -9.22
C PRO A 67 -17.63 16.20 -8.79
N LEU A 68 -16.96 16.55 -7.69
CA LEU A 68 -15.83 15.78 -7.16
C LEU A 68 -16.27 14.38 -6.72
N ARG A 69 -17.43 14.25 -6.07
CA ARG A 69 -18.00 12.95 -5.68
C ARG A 69 -18.31 12.06 -6.88
N LEU A 70 -18.77 12.64 -8.00
CA LEU A 70 -19.04 11.89 -9.21
C LEU A 70 -17.74 11.37 -9.85
N ILE A 71 -16.73 12.23 -9.96
CA ILE A 71 -15.41 11.88 -10.53
C ILE A 71 -14.74 10.82 -9.66
N VAL A 72 -14.67 11.04 -8.35
CA VAL A 72 -14.07 10.11 -7.40
C VAL A 72 -14.84 8.78 -7.37
N GLY A 73 -16.17 8.81 -7.37
CA GLY A 73 -16.99 7.59 -7.44
C GLY A 73 -16.76 6.80 -8.73
N ALA A 74 -16.59 7.47 -9.87
CA ALA A 74 -16.27 6.83 -11.14
C ALA A 74 -14.85 6.25 -11.15
N LEU A 75 -13.86 6.98 -10.64
CA LEU A 75 -12.49 6.50 -10.51
C LEU A 75 -12.42 5.27 -9.61
N LEU A 76 -13.03 5.33 -8.41
CA LEU A 76 -13.12 4.17 -7.52
C LEU A 76 -13.84 2.99 -8.16
N LEU A 77 -14.89 3.23 -8.92
CA LEU A 77 -15.59 2.15 -9.61
C LEU A 77 -14.65 1.48 -10.62
N ILE A 78 -13.90 2.26 -11.41
CA ILE A 78 -12.93 1.73 -12.37
C ILE A 78 -11.82 0.96 -11.65
N PHE A 79 -11.22 1.54 -10.61
CA PHE A 79 -10.18 0.88 -9.81
C PHE A 79 -10.71 -0.40 -9.16
N GLY A 80 -11.87 -0.34 -8.52
CA GLY A 80 -12.56 -1.49 -7.92
C GLY A 80 -12.87 -2.57 -8.95
N LEU A 81 -13.26 -2.21 -10.18
CA LEU A 81 -13.50 -3.16 -11.26
C LEU A 81 -12.22 -3.78 -11.80
N GLN A 82 -11.12 -3.00 -11.88
CA GLN A 82 -9.80 -3.53 -12.24
C GLN A 82 -9.29 -4.50 -11.18
N TRP A 83 -9.46 -4.17 -9.91
CA TRP A 83 -9.14 -5.02 -8.76
C TRP A 83 -9.98 -6.29 -8.76
N PHE A 84 -11.30 -6.17 -8.93
CA PHE A 84 -12.20 -7.32 -9.03
C PHE A 84 -11.80 -8.23 -10.19
N ARG A 85 -11.52 -7.65 -11.37
CA ARG A 85 -11.04 -8.41 -12.53
C ARG A 85 -9.71 -9.11 -12.24
N LYS A 86 -8.72 -8.41 -11.66
CA LYS A 86 -7.42 -9.00 -11.31
C LYS A 86 -7.59 -10.11 -10.26
N GLY A 87 -8.44 -9.92 -9.26
CA GLY A 87 -8.76 -10.91 -8.24
C GLY A 87 -9.42 -12.15 -8.83
N VAL A 88 -10.45 -11.97 -9.66
CA VAL A 88 -11.12 -13.07 -10.38
C VAL A 88 -10.16 -13.81 -11.29
N MET A 89 -9.36 -13.11 -12.10
CA MET A 89 -8.37 -13.75 -12.98
C MET A 89 -7.28 -14.49 -12.18
N ARG A 90 -6.87 -13.97 -11.04
CA ARG A 90 -5.88 -14.61 -10.15
C ARG A 90 -6.44 -15.89 -9.55
N VAL A 91 -7.68 -15.87 -9.07
CA VAL A 91 -8.38 -17.05 -8.54
C VAL A 91 -8.70 -18.06 -9.64
N ALA A 92 -9.09 -17.61 -10.84
CA ALA A 92 -9.35 -18.48 -11.97
C ALA A 92 -8.07 -19.17 -12.49
N ALA A 93 -6.94 -18.48 -12.48
CA ALA A 93 -5.66 -19.03 -12.96
C ALA A 93 -4.92 -19.90 -11.92
N HIS A 94 -5.13 -19.67 -10.61
CA HIS A 94 -4.35 -20.29 -9.54
C HIS A 94 -5.18 -20.90 -8.40
N GLY A 95 -6.51 -20.93 -8.52
CA GLY A 95 -7.41 -21.27 -7.42
C GLY A 95 -7.36 -20.22 -6.29
N LEU A 96 -7.97 -20.53 -5.14
CA LEU A 96 -7.94 -19.68 -3.93
C LEU A 96 -6.53 -19.56 -3.30
N ALA A 97 -5.50 -20.19 -3.87
CA ALA A 97 -4.18 -20.36 -3.27
C ALA A 97 -3.20 -19.17 -3.44
N GLY A 98 -3.42 -18.27 -4.42
CA GLY A 98 -2.68 -16.99 -4.52
C GLY A 98 -1.22 -17.03 -5.01
N ILE A 99 -0.91 -16.07 -5.91
CA ILE A 99 0.39 -15.54 -6.41
C ILE A 99 1.58 -16.50 -6.61
N ARG A 100 1.90 -16.80 -7.89
CA ARG A 100 3.28 -17.04 -8.34
C ARG A 100 3.95 -15.68 -8.57
N LEU A 101 4.94 -15.31 -7.75
CA LEU A 101 5.78 -14.14 -8.03
C LEU A 101 6.75 -14.52 -9.16
N HIS A 102 6.81 -13.72 -10.24
CA HIS A 102 7.80 -13.91 -11.29
C HIS A 102 9.18 -13.48 -10.77
N PRO A 103 10.24 -14.29 -10.93
CA PRO A 103 11.59 -13.94 -10.47
C PRO A 103 12.21 -12.73 -11.18
N GLU A 104 11.64 -12.25 -12.28
CA GLU A 104 12.26 -11.26 -13.16
C GLU A 104 11.95 -9.79 -12.81
N ASP A 105 11.05 -9.55 -11.85
CA ASP A 105 10.74 -8.21 -11.34
C ASP A 105 11.67 -7.76 -10.19
N GLU A 106 12.69 -8.57 -9.86
CA GLU A 106 13.62 -8.27 -8.78
C GLU A 106 14.78 -7.38 -9.25
N PRO A 107 14.94 -6.16 -8.70
CA PRO A 107 16.05 -5.30 -9.07
C PRO A 107 17.38 -5.91 -8.58
N PRO A 108 18.47 -5.82 -9.38
CA PRO A 108 19.72 -6.56 -9.15
C PRO A 108 20.39 -6.20 -7.81
N GLU A 109 20.85 -7.20 -7.07
CA GLU A 109 21.55 -7.04 -5.77
C GLU A 109 22.66 -5.99 -5.84
N TRP A 110 22.66 -5.04 -4.91
CA TRP A 110 23.60 -3.92 -4.92
C TRP A 110 24.81 -4.21 -4.03
N SER A 111 26.00 -4.20 -4.63
CA SER A 111 27.30 -4.46 -3.98
C SER A 111 28.17 -3.21 -3.79
N GLY A 112 27.62 -2.01 -4.01
CA GLY A 112 28.39 -0.76 -3.97
C GLY A 112 28.55 -0.18 -2.56
N GLU A 113 29.70 0.44 -2.28
CA GLU A 113 29.87 1.35 -1.14
C GLU A 113 29.30 2.73 -1.52
N GLY A 114 28.20 3.17 -0.90
CA GLY A 114 27.63 4.50 -1.19
C GLY A 114 26.17 4.72 -0.76
N PHE A 115 25.50 5.69 -1.40
CA PHE A 115 24.06 5.88 -1.27
C PHE A 115 23.38 5.23 -2.49
N ASP A 116 22.49 4.27 -2.25
CA ASP A 116 21.74 3.60 -3.31
C ASP A 116 20.51 4.44 -3.73
N TRP A 117 20.66 5.17 -4.84
CA TRP A 117 19.56 5.96 -5.40
C TRP A 117 18.39 5.11 -5.89
N LEU A 118 18.63 3.89 -6.36
CA LEU A 118 17.55 3.02 -6.82
C LEU A 118 16.71 2.56 -5.62
N ALA A 119 17.34 2.17 -4.52
CA ALA A 119 16.64 1.82 -3.27
C ALA A 119 15.79 3.00 -2.75
N PHE A 120 16.35 4.21 -2.80
CA PHE A 120 15.62 5.43 -2.45
C PHE A 120 14.42 5.65 -3.37
N VAL A 121 14.59 5.62 -4.70
CA VAL A 121 13.50 5.88 -5.66
C VAL A 121 12.40 4.83 -5.55
N LEU A 122 12.75 3.55 -5.40
CA LEU A 122 11.78 2.46 -5.30
C LEU A 122 10.93 2.59 -4.02
N SER A 123 11.58 2.81 -2.87
CA SER A 123 10.87 2.98 -1.60
C SER A 123 10.08 4.30 -1.53
N PHE A 124 10.62 5.39 -2.07
CA PHE A 124 9.93 6.67 -2.22
C PHE A 124 8.66 6.52 -3.06
N LYS A 125 8.79 5.92 -4.25
CA LYS A 125 7.65 5.71 -5.16
C LYS A 125 6.61 4.80 -4.52
N GLY A 126 7.03 3.70 -3.91
CA GLY A 126 6.11 2.80 -3.20
C GLY A 126 5.30 3.55 -2.15
N VAL A 127 5.95 4.32 -1.27
CA VAL A 127 5.26 5.08 -0.21
C VAL A 127 4.34 6.15 -0.77
N VAL A 128 4.78 6.89 -1.80
CA VAL A 128 3.95 7.95 -2.40
C VAL A 128 2.74 7.36 -3.14
N LEU A 129 2.94 6.30 -3.93
CA LEU A 129 1.86 5.68 -4.71
C LEU A 129 0.84 5.03 -3.79
N GLU A 130 1.25 4.08 -2.96
CA GLU A 130 0.33 3.38 -2.07
C GLU A 130 -0.31 4.34 -1.05
N GLY A 131 0.47 5.32 -0.56
CA GLY A 131 -0.04 6.32 0.37
C GLY A 131 -1.07 7.27 -0.25
N LEU A 132 -0.94 7.55 -1.55
CA LEU A 132 -1.95 8.32 -2.30
C LEU A 132 -3.22 7.50 -2.50
N GLU A 133 -3.10 6.19 -2.76
CA GLU A 133 -4.26 5.29 -2.83
C GLU A 133 -5.01 5.23 -1.50
N VAL A 134 -4.30 5.13 -0.36
CA VAL A 134 -4.89 5.28 0.98
C VAL A 134 -5.63 6.61 1.12
N ALA A 135 -5.04 7.72 0.68
CA ALA A 135 -5.69 9.03 0.74
C ALA A 135 -6.96 9.08 -0.11
N PHE A 136 -6.97 8.49 -1.31
CA PHE A 136 -8.16 8.39 -2.15
C PHE A 136 -9.25 7.53 -1.51
N ILE A 137 -8.90 6.39 -0.92
CA ILE A 137 -9.84 5.53 -0.17
C ILE A 137 -10.51 6.34 0.95
N VAL A 138 -9.71 7.02 1.78
CA VAL A 138 -10.19 7.83 2.91
C VAL A 138 -11.12 8.94 2.45
N VAL A 139 -10.71 9.73 1.45
CA VAL A 139 -11.54 10.82 0.91
C VAL A 139 -12.83 10.27 0.32
N SER A 140 -12.76 9.16 -0.40
CA SER A 140 -13.93 8.61 -1.07
C SER A 140 -14.98 8.09 -0.12
N PHE A 141 -14.60 7.19 0.79
CA PHE A 141 -15.55 6.62 1.76
C PHE A 141 -16.00 7.67 2.77
N GLY A 142 -15.08 8.52 3.22
CA GLY A 142 -15.36 9.59 4.17
C GLY A 142 -16.25 10.69 3.59
N ALA A 143 -16.03 11.14 2.36
CA ALA A 143 -16.87 12.16 1.73
C ALA A 143 -18.24 11.60 1.30
N ASN A 144 -18.30 10.35 0.84
CA ASN A 144 -19.57 9.71 0.47
C ASN A 144 -20.49 9.51 1.68
N ALA A 145 -19.94 9.09 2.82
CA ALA A 145 -20.70 8.91 4.06
C ALA A 145 -20.82 10.18 4.92
N ASN A 146 -20.26 11.30 4.47
CA ASN A 146 -20.15 12.56 5.24
C ASN A 146 -19.52 12.36 6.63
N GLN A 147 -18.55 11.44 6.74
CA GLN A 147 -17.90 10.99 7.97
C GLN A 147 -16.38 10.90 7.76
N LEU A 148 -15.76 12.00 7.33
CA LEU A 148 -14.31 12.05 7.07
C LEU A 148 -13.47 11.69 8.29
N GLY A 149 -13.88 12.05 9.51
CA GLY A 149 -13.13 11.70 10.72
C GLY A 149 -12.99 10.20 10.93
N ALA A 150 -14.08 9.43 10.75
CA ALA A 150 -14.06 7.98 10.88
C ALA A 150 -13.20 7.31 9.80
N ALA A 151 -13.27 7.82 8.56
CA ALA A 151 -12.45 7.34 7.46
C ALA A 151 -10.96 7.60 7.69
N VAL A 152 -10.58 8.80 8.14
CA VAL A 152 -9.19 9.15 8.47
C VAL A 152 -8.64 8.24 9.57
N ILE A 153 -9.42 8.00 10.63
CA ILE A 153 -9.03 7.07 11.69
C ILE A 153 -8.81 5.66 11.13
N GLY A 154 -9.70 5.18 10.25
CA GLY A 154 -9.56 3.88 9.59
C GLY A 154 -8.29 3.79 8.74
N GLY A 155 -8.06 4.76 7.86
CA GLY A 155 -6.90 4.76 6.96
C GLY A 155 -5.57 4.91 7.68
N VAL A 156 -5.45 5.87 8.61
CA VAL A 156 -4.24 6.06 9.42
C VAL A 156 -4.02 4.84 10.33
N GLY A 157 -5.08 4.30 10.93
CA GLY A 157 -5.02 3.09 11.73
C GLY A 157 -4.46 1.90 10.95
N ALA A 158 -4.87 1.73 9.69
CA ALA A 158 -4.36 0.67 8.83
C ALA A 158 -2.85 0.82 8.58
N VAL A 159 -2.39 2.04 8.21
CA VAL A 159 -0.95 2.31 7.98
C VAL A 159 -0.13 2.04 9.25
N ILE A 160 -0.61 2.45 10.42
CA ILE A 160 0.09 2.22 11.69
C ILE A 160 0.12 0.73 12.05
N VAL A 161 -1.02 0.03 12.00
CA VAL A 161 -1.12 -1.37 12.40
C VAL A 161 -0.30 -2.26 11.47
N ILE A 162 -0.48 -2.10 10.16
CA ILE A 162 0.25 -2.90 9.17
C ILE A 162 1.74 -2.53 9.16
N GLY A 163 2.08 -1.25 9.29
CA GLY A 163 3.47 -0.80 9.45
C GLY A 163 4.14 -1.41 10.68
N ALA A 164 3.45 -1.42 11.83
CA ALA A 164 3.96 -2.05 13.05
C ALA A 164 4.13 -3.56 12.89
N ILE A 165 3.18 -4.25 12.26
CA ILE A 165 3.28 -5.69 11.95
C ILE A 165 4.50 -5.94 11.05
N GLY A 166 4.68 -5.15 9.98
CA GLY A 166 5.85 -5.22 9.10
C GLY A 166 7.17 -5.01 9.85
N LEU A 167 7.21 -4.06 10.77
CA LEU A 167 8.38 -3.82 11.63
C LEU A 167 8.62 -4.96 12.61
N VAL A 168 7.60 -5.59 13.18
CA VAL A 168 7.83 -6.75 14.07
C VAL A 168 8.34 -7.95 13.26
N LEU A 169 7.84 -8.12 12.04
CA LEU A 169 8.18 -9.24 11.17
C LEU A 169 9.50 -9.06 10.39
N HIS A 170 10.11 -7.86 10.37
CA HIS A 170 11.36 -7.62 9.63
C HIS A 170 12.52 -8.52 10.11
N GLY A 171 12.58 -8.78 11.42
CA GLY A 171 13.63 -9.57 12.06
C GLY A 171 13.61 -11.05 11.68
N PRO A 172 12.48 -11.77 11.80
CA PRO A 172 12.40 -13.15 11.35
C PRO A 172 12.50 -13.31 9.82
N VAL A 173 11.91 -12.42 9.03
CA VAL A 173 11.91 -12.53 7.55
C VAL A 173 13.33 -12.38 6.96
N SER A 174 14.15 -11.50 7.53
CA SER A 174 15.54 -11.32 7.09
C SER A 174 16.48 -12.48 7.46
N ARG A 175 16.06 -13.38 8.35
CA ARG A 175 16.85 -14.55 8.78
C ARG A 175 16.50 -15.83 8.02
N ILE A 176 15.41 -15.84 7.27
CA ILE A 176 15.01 -17.03 6.53
C ILE A 176 15.80 -17.06 5.22
N PRO A 177 16.58 -18.13 4.94
CA PRO A 177 17.27 -18.28 3.68
C PRO A 177 16.27 -18.14 2.53
N ARG A 178 16.60 -17.30 1.55
CA ARG A 178 15.74 -16.97 0.40
C ARG A 178 15.22 -18.23 -0.31
N SER A 179 16.08 -19.25 -0.40
CA SER A 179 15.79 -20.57 -0.94
C SER A 179 14.79 -21.38 -0.11
N LEU A 180 14.76 -21.21 1.22
CA LEU A 180 13.81 -21.87 2.12
C LEU A 180 12.42 -21.25 2.01
N LEU A 181 12.33 -19.92 1.89
CA LEU A 181 11.06 -19.23 1.60
C LEU A 181 10.46 -19.69 0.28
N GLN A 182 11.29 -19.76 -0.77
CA GLN A 182 10.86 -20.24 -2.08
C GLN A 182 10.46 -21.73 -2.06
N LEU A 183 11.17 -22.57 -1.31
CA LEU A 183 10.86 -24.00 -1.16
C LEU A 183 9.58 -24.24 -0.37
N VAL A 184 9.39 -23.56 0.77
CA VAL A 184 8.20 -23.72 1.64
C VAL A 184 6.95 -23.20 0.93
N VAL A 185 7.05 -22.07 0.24
CA VAL A 185 5.95 -21.56 -0.61
C VAL A 185 5.69 -22.51 -1.78
N GLY A 186 6.73 -23.07 -2.41
CA GLY A 186 6.59 -24.09 -3.44
C GLY A 186 5.86 -25.35 -2.96
N ILE A 187 6.16 -25.82 -1.74
CA ILE A 187 5.56 -27.01 -1.12
C ILE A 187 4.10 -26.74 -0.69
N LEU A 188 3.82 -25.60 -0.06
CA LEU A 188 2.46 -25.21 0.35
C LEU A 188 1.51 -24.94 -0.83
N LEU A 189 2.05 -24.66 -2.01
CA LEU A 189 1.27 -24.45 -3.23
C LEU A 189 1.15 -25.70 -4.12
N THR A 190 1.80 -26.81 -3.76
CA THR A 190 1.73 -28.09 -4.49
C THR A 190 0.96 -29.19 -3.77
N THR A 191 0.48 -28.93 -2.55
CA THR A 191 -0.54 -29.73 -1.86
C THR A 191 -1.87 -29.00 -1.84
#